data_AF-A0ABD3Q9G3-F1
#
_entry.id   AF-A0ABD3Q9G3-F1
#
_cell.length_a   1.000
_cell.length_b   1.000
_cell.length_c   1.000
_cell.angle_alpha   90.00
_cell.angle_beta   90.00
_cell.angle_gamma   90.00
#
_symmetry.space_group_name_H-M   'P 1'
#
loop_
_entity.id
_entity.type
_entity.pdbx_description
1 polymer ?
#
loop_
_entity_poly.entity_id
_entity_poly.type
_entity_poly.pdbx_seq_one_letter_code
_entity_poly.pdbx_strand_id
1 'polypeptide(L)'
;MDDKTVTVIDHIVLFKVRPDVTEDEIHRMRQGVLSLKAIPGVLTITVGETFVEEWMPDRRNGITHTLSVRLVSKDALKVYQDHPMHVKAKDELLVPLLAGPPMAIDYESEVVVGDDAP
;
A
#
# COMPACT_ATOMS: atom_id res chain seq x y z
N MET A 1 -29.89 -1.23 -13.23
CA MET A 1 -29.34 -1.70 -11.95
C MET A 1 -28.45 -0.58 -11.51
N ASP A 2 -28.78 0.05 -10.38
CA ASP A 2 -27.90 1.05 -9.79
C ASP A 2 -26.78 0.27 -9.10
N ASP A 3 -25.56 0.42 -9.60
CA ASP A 3 -24.38 -0.19 -9.00
C ASP A 3 -24.30 0.30 -7.54
N LYS A 4 -24.27 -0.65 -6.60
CA LYS A 4 -24.09 -0.30 -5.19
C LYS A 4 -22.65 0.14 -4.99
N THR A 5 -22.47 1.35 -4.45
CA THR A 5 -21.16 1.85 -4.06
C THR A 5 -21.01 1.87 -2.54
N VAL A 6 -19.77 1.73 -2.07
CA VAL A 6 -19.39 1.98 -0.67
C VAL A 6 -18.21 2.95 -0.64
N THR A 7 -18.25 3.92 0.28
CA THR A 7 -17.12 4.81 0.53
C THR A 7 -16.08 4.11 1.40
N VAL A 8 -14.82 4.19 1.00
CA VAL A 8 -13.65 3.65 1.72
C VAL A 8 -12.55 4.70 1.77
N ILE A 9 -11.49 4.42 2.54
CA ILE A 9 -10.25 5.20 2.51
C ILE A 9 -9.19 4.41 1.76
N ASP A 10 -8.63 5.00 0.70
CA ASP A 10 -7.43 4.48 0.04
C ASP A 10 -6.21 5.23 0.59
N HIS A 11 -5.26 4.45 1.11
CA HIS A 11 -3.94 4.88 1.54
C HIS A 11 -2.90 4.32 0.55
N ILE A 12 -2.31 5.20 -0.26
CA ILE A 12 -1.36 4.83 -1.31
C ILE A 12 0.02 5.34 -0.94
N VAL A 13 1.02 4.47 -1.02
CA VAL A 13 2.42 4.85 -0.77
C VAL A 13 3.29 4.49 -1.95
N LEU A 14 3.93 5.50 -2.54
CA LEU A 14 4.89 5.39 -3.63
C LEU A 14 6.29 5.57 -3.08
N PHE A 15 7.22 4.67 -3.42
CA PHE A 15 8.57 4.74 -2.87
C PHE A 15 9.66 4.19 -3.79
N LYS A 16 10.88 4.66 -3.53
CA LYS A 16 12.11 4.26 -4.21
C LYS A 16 12.93 3.41 -3.27
N VAL A 17 13.28 2.20 -3.68
CA VAL A 17 14.21 1.33 -2.96
C VAL A 17 15.63 1.67 -3.41
N ARG A 18 16.61 1.59 -2.51
CA ARG A 18 18.02 1.76 -2.88
C ARG A 18 18.51 0.61 -3.78
N PRO A 19 19.48 0.87 -4.67
CA PRO A 19 19.98 -0.15 -5.61
C PRO A 19 20.77 -1.28 -4.95
N ASP A 20 21.18 -1.15 -3.69
CA ASP A 20 21.97 -2.13 -2.93
C ASP A 20 21.12 -3.08 -2.07
N VAL A 21 19.79 -2.93 -2.10
CA VAL A 21 18.87 -3.77 -1.33
C VAL A 21 18.78 -5.17 -1.94
N THR A 22 18.89 -6.18 -1.08
CA THR A 22 18.86 -7.59 -1.46
C THR A 22 17.43 -8.10 -1.67
N GLU A 23 17.28 -9.19 -2.44
CA GLU A 23 15.98 -9.85 -2.64
C GLU A 23 15.36 -10.33 -1.32
N ASP A 24 16.19 -10.80 -0.37
CA ASP A 24 15.74 -11.22 0.97
C ASP A 24 15.19 -10.06 1.81
N GLU A 25 15.77 -8.86 1.68
CA GLU A 25 15.24 -7.65 2.32
C GLU A 25 13.91 -7.23 1.70
N ILE A 26 13.79 -7.26 0.37
CA ILE A 26 12.53 -7.01 -0.32
C ILE A 26 11.46 -8.03 0.08
N HIS A 27 11.82 -9.31 0.15
CA HIS A 27 10.90 -10.35 0.57
C HIS A 27 10.39 -10.10 1.99
N ARG A 28 11.29 -9.80 2.94
CA ARG A 28 10.92 -9.50 4.33
C ARG A 28 10.04 -8.25 4.42
N MET A 29 10.36 -7.19 3.70
CA MET A 29 9.52 -5.99 3.60
C MET A 29 8.12 -6.35 3.07
N ARG A 30 8.04 -7.12 1.99
CA ARG A 30 6.77 -7.54 1.40
C ARG A 30 5.91 -8.33 2.38
N GLN A 31 6.49 -9.32 3.07
CA GLN A 31 5.75 -10.10 4.07
C GLN A 31 5.31 -9.24 5.25
N GLY A 32 6.17 -8.34 5.72
CA GLY A 32 5.84 -7.37 6.77
C GLY A 32 4.66 -6.49 6.40
N VAL A 33 4.67 -5.91 5.21
CA VAL A 33 3.58 -5.08 4.69
C VAL A 33 2.30 -5.90 4.53
N LEU A 34 2.35 -7.07 3.89
CA LEU A 34 1.15 -7.91 3.71
C LEU A 34 0.53 -8.36 5.03
N SER A 35 1.34 -8.56 6.08
CA SER A 35 0.84 -8.91 7.42
C SER A 35 -0.03 -7.83 8.06
N LEU A 36 0.06 -6.57 7.60
CA LEU A 36 -0.76 -5.47 8.10
C LEU A 36 -2.25 -5.64 7.78
N LYS A 37 -2.61 -6.59 6.90
CA LYS A 37 -4.01 -7.01 6.70
C LYS A 37 -4.71 -7.45 8.00
N ALA A 38 -3.95 -7.89 8.99
CA ALA A 38 -4.47 -8.29 10.30
C ALA A 38 -4.92 -7.11 11.19
N ILE A 39 -4.55 -5.87 10.84
CA ILE A 39 -4.97 -4.68 11.59
C ILE A 39 -6.48 -4.47 11.41
N PRO A 40 -7.24 -4.23 12.50
CA PRO A 40 -8.67 -3.96 12.42
C PRO A 40 -8.99 -2.80 11.47
N GLY A 41 -9.98 -3.02 10.59
CA GLY A 41 -10.43 -2.00 9.63
C GLY A 41 -9.66 -1.96 8.31
N VAL A 42 -8.58 -2.73 8.15
CA VAL A 42 -7.93 -2.93 6.84
C VAL A 42 -8.77 -3.89 6.00
N LEU A 43 -9.27 -3.42 4.87
CA LEU A 43 -10.06 -4.19 3.90
C LEU A 43 -9.17 -4.99 2.96
N THR A 44 -8.20 -4.33 2.32
CA THR A 44 -7.25 -4.95 1.39
C THR A 44 -5.87 -4.34 1.55
N ILE A 45 -4.84 -5.09 1.16
CA ILE A 45 -3.47 -4.61 1.07
C ILE A 45 -2.79 -5.18 -0.17
N THR A 46 -2.07 -4.36 -0.89
CA THR A 46 -1.20 -4.78 -1.99
C THR A 46 0.16 -4.12 -1.85
N VAL A 47 1.19 -4.78 -2.35
CA VAL A 47 2.54 -4.23 -2.47
C VAL A 47 3.22 -4.91 -3.65
N GLY A 48 3.92 -4.14 -4.48
CA GLY A 48 4.57 -4.67 -5.67
C GLY A 48 5.57 -3.72 -6.29
N GLU A 49 6.42 -4.29 -7.13
CA GLU A 49 7.34 -3.55 -7.98
C GLU A 49 6.58 -2.91 -9.15
N THR A 50 6.98 -1.70 -9.53
CA THR A 50 6.44 -1.00 -10.70
C THR A 50 7.15 -1.46 -11.98
N PHE A 51 6.39 -1.65 -13.05
CA PHE A 51 6.93 -2.05 -14.36
C PHE A 51 6.65 -0.99 -15.43
N VAL A 52 7.36 -1.10 -16.55
CA VAL A 52 7.10 -0.39 -17.81
C VAL A 52 7.14 -1.41 -18.91
N GLU A 53 6.07 -1.47 -19.69
CA GLU A 53 5.98 -2.30 -20.89
C GLU A 53 6.46 -1.51 -22.12
N GLU A 54 6.88 -2.21 -23.16
CA GLU A 54 7.37 -1.58 -24.40
C GLU A 54 6.33 -0.65 -25.06
N TRP A 55 5.05 -0.94 -24.88
CA TRP A 55 3.95 -0.18 -25.47
C TRP A 55 3.59 1.10 -24.69
N MET A 56 4.21 1.36 -23.52
CA MET A 56 3.87 2.51 -22.68
C MET A 56 5.06 3.44 -22.42
N PRO A 57 4.84 4.77 -22.37
CA PRO A 57 5.88 5.69 -21.92
C PRO A 57 6.18 5.46 -20.43
N ASP A 58 7.45 5.60 -20.05
CA ASP A 58 7.83 5.55 -18.63
C ASP A 58 7.26 6.77 -17.89
N ARG A 59 6.36 6.49 -16.95
CA ARG A 59 5.69 7.47 -16.08
C ARG A 59 5.98 7.24 -14.61
N ARG A 60 6.92 6.34 -14.27
CA ARG A 60 7.22 5.97 -12.89
C ARG A 60 7.94 7.07 -12.12
N ASN A 61 8.59 8.01 -12.82
CA ASN A 61 9.39 9.06 -12.20
C ASN A 61 10.43 8.51 -11.19
N GLY A 62 10.99 7.34 -11.52
CA GLY A 62 11.92 6.58 -10.68
C GLY A 62 11.31 5.93 -9.44
N ILE A 63 9.99 5.94 -9.24
CA ILE A 63 9.32 5.10 -8.25
C ILE A 63 9.56 3.64 -8.63
N THR A 64 9.98 2.84 -7.66
CA THR A 64 10.30 1.42 -7.87
C THR A 64 9.18 0.51 -7.40
N HIS A 65 8.43 0.95 -6.38
CA HIS A 65 7.45 0.13 -5.70
C HIS A 65 6.26 0.98 -5.27
N THR A 66 5.11 0.32 -5.14
CA THR A 66 3.89 0.89 -4.60
C THR A 66 3.27 -0.09 -3.60
N LEU A 67 2.64 0.45 -2.56
CA LEU A 67 1.66 -0.30 -1.77
C LEU A 67 0.36 0.48 -1.70
N SER A 68 -0.74 -0.25 -1.60
CA SER A 68 -2.08 0.29 -1.42
C SER A 68 -2.76 -0.42 -0.28
N VAL A 69 -3.37 0.35 0.61
CA VAL A 69 -4.18 -0.14 1.72
C VAL A 69 -5.55 0.48 1.59
N ARG A 70 -6.59 -0.34 1.63
CA ARG A 70 -7.97 0.14 1.70
C ARG A 70 -8.50 -0.06 3.10
N LEU A 71 -9.11 0.97 3.68
CA LEU A 71 -9.66 0.93 5.03
C LEU A 71 -11.14 1.30 5.06
N VAL A 72 -11.85 0.78 6.05
CA VAL A 72 -13.30 0.99 6.20
C VAL A 72 -13.69 2.43 6.54
N SER A 73 -12.78 3.23 7.11
CA SER A 73 -13.06 4.60 7.54
C SER A 73 -11.79 5.38 7.88
N LYS A 74 -11.92 6.69 8.07
CA LYS A 74 -10.83 7.57 8.58
C LYS A 74 -10.38 7.18 9.99
N ASP A 75 -11.31 6.72 10.83
CA ASP A 75 -10.97 6.22 12.17
C ASP A 75 -10.12 4.94 12.09
N ALA A 76 -10.42 4.05 11.14
CA ALA A 76 -9.59 2.88 10.88
C ALA A 76 -8.20 3.27 10.38
N LEU A 77 -8.07 4.32 9.55
CA LEU A 77 -6.76 4.86 9.15
C LEU A 77 -5.96 5.37 10.35
N LYS A 78 -6.60 6.07 11.29
CA LYS A 78 -5.94 6.50 12.52
C LYS A 78 -5.45 5.31 13.35
N VAL A 79 -6.30 4.30 13.56
CA VAL A 79 -5.91 3.06 14.24
C VAL A 79 -4.74 2.38 13.53
N TYR A 80 -4.79 2.30 12.19
CA TYR A 80 -3.74 1.73 11.37
C TYR A 80 -2.41 2.45 11.55
N GLN A 81 -2.39 3.78 11.48
CA GLN A 81 -1.19 4.59 11.60
C GLN A 81 -0.47 4.39 12.95
N ASP A 82 -1.24 4.32 14.04
CA ASP A 82 -0.71 4.17 15.38
C ASP A 82 -0.46 2.69 15.78
N HIS A 83 -0.90 1.73 14.96
CA HIS A 83 -0.82 0.32 15.32
C HIS A 83 0.63 -0.16 15.41
N PRO A 84 1.03 -0.92 16.46
CA PRO A 84 2.41 -1.40 16.62
C PRO A 84 2.93 -2.20 15.42
N MET A 85 2.07 -2.99 14.78
CA MET A 85 2.45 -3.73 13.55
C MET A 85 2.81 -2.79 12.40
N HIS A 86 2.06 -1.71 12.20
CA HIS A 86 2.33 -0.73 11.15
C HIS A 86 3.63 0.01 11.44
N VAL A 87 3.80 0.52 12.67
CA VAL A 87 5.02 1.21 13.12
C VAL A 87 6.25 0.32 12.89
N LYS A 88 6.17 -0.95 13.30
CA LYS A 88 7.23 -1.93 13.09
C LYS A 88 7.53 -2.16 11.61
N ALA A 89 6.51 -2.41 10.78
CA ALA A 89 6.70 -2.63 9.35
C ALA A 89 7.30 -1.39 8.65
N LYS A 90 6.87 -0.19 9.03
CA LYS A 90 7.38 1.06 8.49
C LYS A 90 8.83 1.29 8.91
N ASP A 91 9.12 1.25 10.21
CA ASP A 91 10.40 1.71 10.76
C ASP A 91 11.50 0.65 10.62
N GLU A 92 11.17 -0.64 10.72
CA GLU A 92 12.16 -1.72 10.67
C GLU A 92 12.29 -2.38 9.29
N LEU A 93 11.23 -2.39 8.48
CA LEU A 93 11.21 -3.16 7.23
C LEU A 93 11.13 -2.30 5.96
N LEU A 94 10.52 -1.13 6.01
CA LEU A 94 10.34 -0.27 4.83
C LEU A 94 11.37 0.86 4.76
N VAL A 95 11.34 1.79 5.74
CA VAL A 95 12.20 2.99 5.78
C VAL A 95 13.69 2.66 5.60
N PRO A 96 14.23 1.60 6.22
CA PRO A 96 15.64 1.25 6.04
C PRO A 96 16.02 0.83 4.63
N LEU A 97 15.08 0.61 3.71
CA LEU A 97 15.34 0.20 2.33
C LEU A 97 15.22 1.36 1.33
N LEU A 98 14.75 2.53 1.77
CA LEU A 98 14.37 3.60 0.85
C LEU A 98 15.55 4.47 0.40
N ALA A 99 15.47 4.93 -0.86
CA ALA A 99 16.34 5.93 -1.46
C ALA A 99 15.74 7.35 -1.35
N GLY A 100 15.17 7.68 -0.19
CA GLY A 100 14.50 8.94 0.10
C GLY A 100 13.16 8.74 0.80
N PRO A 101 12.48 9.84 1.18
CA PRO A 101 11.18 9.76 1.82
C PRO A 101 10.12 9.17 0.87
N PRO A 102 9.22 8.30 1.37
CA PRO A 102 8.10 7.82 0.59
C PRO A 102 7.05 8.94 0.40
N MET A 103 6.25 8.84 -0.65
CA MET A 103 5.08 9.70 -0.86
C MET A 103 3.84 8.91 -0.45
N ALA A 104 3.18 9.34 0.64
CA ALA A 104 1.92 8.78 1.09
C ALA A 104 0.76 9.74 0.74
N ILE A 105 -0.33 9.19 0.21
CA ILE A 105 -1.54 9.92 -0.17
C ILE A 105 -2.75 9.18 0.37
N ASP A 106 -3.60 9.90 1.09
CA ASP A 106 -4.86 9.41 1.65
C ASP A 106 -6.02 10.11 0.96
N TYR A 107 -7.04 9.36 0.52
CA TYR A 107 -8.26 9.92 -0.03
C TYR A 107 -9.47 9.01 0.21
N GLU A 108 -10.66 9.61 0.21
CA GLU A 108 -11.91 8.87 0.16
C GLU A 108 -12.20 8.43 -1.27
N SER A 109 -12.57 7.17 -1.46
CA SER A 109 -12.94 6.62 -2.77
C SER A 109 -14.26 5.88 -2.70
N GLU A 110 -14.98 5.86 -3.82
CA GLU A 110 -16.19 5.06 -3.99
C GLU A 110 -15.82 3.76 -4.70
N VAL A 111 -16.16 2.64 -4.07
CA VAL A 111 -15.93 1.31 -4.62
C VAL A 111 -17.27 0.74 -5.06
N VAL A 112 -17.38 0.40 -6.34
CA VAL A 112 -18.48 -0.41 -6.85
C VAL A 112 -18.34 -1.82 -6.31
N VAL A 113 -19.33 -2.27 -5.55
CA VAL A 113 -19.41 -3.66 -5.08
C VAL A 113 -20.32 -4.42 -6.04
N GLY A 114 -19.79 -5.47 -6.66
CA GLY A 114 -20.60 -6.37 -7.47
C GLY A 114 -21.65 -7.08 -6.62
N ASP A 115 -22.77 -7.48 -7.25
CA ASP A 115 -23.86 -8.22 -6.59
C ASP A 115 -23.42 -9.59 -6.01
N ASP A 116 -22.24 -10.07 -6.41
CA ASP A 116 -21.63 -11.32 -5.96
C ASP A 116 -20.26 -11.07 -5.32
N ALA A 117 -20.24 -10.52 -4.10
CA ALA A 117 -19.14 -10.82 -3.18
C ALA A 117 -19.48 -12.14 -2.47
N PRO A 118 -18.58 -13.14 -2.43
CA PRO A 118 -18.87 -14.43 -1.78
C PRO A 118 -19.22 -14.29 -0.30
#